data_AF-A0A1M6AXT4-F1
#
_entry.id   AF-A0A1M6AXT4-F1
#
_cell.length_a   1.000
_cell.length_b   1.000
_cell.length_c   1.000
_cell.angle_alpha   90.00
_cell.angle_beta   90.00
_cell.angle_gamma   90.00
#
_symmetry.space_group_name_H-M   'P 1'
#
loop_
_entity.id
_entity.type
_entity.pdbx_description
1 polymer ?
#
loop_
_entity_poly.entity_id
_entity_poly.type
_entity_poly.pdbx_seq_one_letter_code
_entity_poly.pdbx_strand_id
1 'polypeptide(L)' 'MANKKLNKLLKRSKGSKTVYGISKALGVSPQAGDYVVKRKDLAKDFARLKRIADYMEVDIKDIIDFKEQ' A
#
# COMPACT_ATOMS: atom_id res chain seq x y z
N MET A 1 -9.46 -3.41 -8.72
CA MET A 1 -8.17 -3.36 -9.45
C MET A 1 -7.06 -3.02 -8.46
N ALA A 2 -5.98 -3.81 -8.43
CA ALA A 2 -4.86 -3.59 -7.53
C ALA A 2 -4.00 -2.39 -7.99
N ASN A 3 -3.37 -1.70 -7.05
CA ASN A 3 -2.48 -0.58 -7.30
C ASN A 3 -1.16 -1.07 -7.90
N LYS A 4 -0.84 -0.60 -9.11
CA LYS A 4 0.37 -1.02 -9.85
C LYS A 4 1.65 -0.50 -9.21
N LYS A 5 1.66 0.74 -8.71
CA LYS A 5 2.84 1.34 -8.08
C LYS A 5 3.20 0.63 -6.77
N LEU A 6 2.20 0.41 -5.90
CA LEU A 6 2.40 -0.31 -4.64
C LEU A 6 2.91 -1.74 -4.88
N ASN A 7 2.34 -2.45 -5.86
CA ASN A 7 2.85 -3.78 -6.23
C ASN A 7 4.30 -3.76 -6.75
N LYS A 8 4.70 -2.72 -7.48
CA LYS A 8 6.07 -2.55 -7.96
C LYS A 8 7.04 -2.30 -6.80
N LEU A 9 6.63 -1.50 -5.81
CA LEU A 9 7.40 -1.24 -4.59
C LEU A 9 7.59 -2.53 -3.76
N LEU A 10 6.52 -3.29 -3.56
CA LEU A 10 6.57 -4.59 -2.88
C LEU A 10 7.52 -5.58 -3.55
N LYS A 11 7.50 -5.65 -4.89
CA LYS A 11 8.45 -6.49 -5.65
C LYS A 11 9.90 -6.02 -5.51
N ARG A 12 10.15 -4.71 -5.49
CA ARG A 12 11.48 -4.13 -5.29
C ARG A 12 12.04 -4.40 -3.89
N SER A 13 11.17 -4.51 -2.90
CA SER A 13 11.58 -4.75 -1.51
C SER A 13 12.15 -6.15 -1.25
N LYS A 14 12.13 -7.09 -2.21
CA LYS A 14 12.71 -8.44 -2.08
C LYS A 14 12.36 -9.17 -0.76
N GLY A 15 11.15 -8.95 -0.23
CA GLY A 15 10.65 -9.62 0.98
C GLY A 15 10.90 -8.90 2.31
N SER A 16 11.65 -7.79 2.35
CA SER A 16 11.81 -7.00 3.58
C SER A 16 10.54 -6.23 3.97
N LYS A 17 9.76 -5.80 2.98
CA LYS A 17 8.43 -5.20 3.16
C LYS A 17 7.42 -5.98 2.33
N THR A 18 6.39 -6.51 2.99
CA THR A 18 5.37 -7.37 2.39
C THR A 18 3.97 -6.83 2.67
N VAL A 19 2.99 -7.26 1.87
CA VAL A 19 1.57 -6.97 2.14
C VAL A 19 1.18 -7.40 3.55
N TYR A 20 1.68 -8.55 4.00
CA TYR A 20 1.49 -9.05 5.35
C TYR A 20 2.03 -8.09 6.42
N GLY A 21 3.27 -7.60 6.24
CA GLY A 21 3.88 -6.64 7.15
C GLY A 21 3.12 -5.32 7.20
N ILE A 22 2.65 -4.85 6.05
CA ILE A 22 1.79 -3.66 5.96
C ILE A 22 0.46 -3.90 6.68
N SER A 23 -0.21 -5.04 6.48
CA SER A 23 -1.45 -5.38 7.18
C SER A 23 -1.24 -5.37 8.70
N LYS A 24 -0.13 -5.93 9.17
CA LYS A 24 0.25 -5.92 10.59
C LYS A 24 0.50 -4.50 11.11
N ALA A 25 1.23 -3.67 10.37
CA ALA A 25 1.49 -2.27 10.73
C ALA A 25 0.21 -1.41 10.77
N LEU A 26 -0.77 -1.77 9.93
CA LEU A 26 -2.09 -1.13 9.91
C LEU A 26 -3.04 -1.65 10.99
N GLY A 27 -2.69 -2.74 11.70
CA GLY A 27 -3.55 -3.39 12.68
C GLY A 27 -4.74 -4.13 12.06
N VAL A 28 -4.64 -4.52 10.79
CA VAL A 28 -5.70 -5.24 10.06
C VAL A 28 -5.32 -6.70 9.85
N SER A 29 -6.34 -7.55 9.65
CA SER A 29 -6.14 -8.97 9.41
C SER A 29 -5.17 -9.21 8.22
N PRO A 30 -4.28 -10.21 8.28
CA PRO A 30 -3.44 -10.64 7.17
C PRO A 30 -4.21 -10.89 5.86
N GLN A 31 -5.45 -11.36 5.99
CA GLN A 31 -6.37 -11.62 4.88
C GLN A 31 -6.89 -10.33 4.22
N ALA A 32 -6.77 -9.19 4.90
CA ALA A 32 -7.02 -7.86 4.37
C ALA A 32 -5.87 -7.35 3.47
N GLY A 33 -4.95 -8.22 3.04
CA GLY A 33 -3.94 -7.84 2.04
C GLY A 33 -4.56 -7.27 0.75
N ASP A 34 -5.74 -7.76 0.41
CA ASP A 34 -6.55 -7.24 -0.70
C ASP A 34 -7.02 -5.80 -0.45
N TYR A 35 -7.39 -5.48 0.81
CA TYR A 35 -7.67 -4.11 1.24
C TYR A 35 -6.40 -3.26 1.06
N VAL A 36 -5.20 -3.76 1.39
CA VAL A 36 -3.91 -3.02 1.26
C VAL A 36 -3.59 -2.64 -0.17
N VAL A 37 -3.88 -3.51 -1.13
CA VAL A 37 -3.51 -3.28 -2.53
C VAL A 37 -4.63 -2.68 -3.38
N LYS A 38 -5.88 -2.64 -2.91
CA LYS A 38 -7.02 -2.13 -3.69
C LYS A 38 -6.99 -0.61 -3.83
N ARG A 39 -6.88 -0.14 -5.08
CA ARG A 39 -6.79 1.28 -5.43
C ARG A 39 -8.02 2.09 -5.00
N LYS A 40 -9.23 1.53 -5.10
CA LYS A 40 -10.50 2.22 -4.76
C LYS A 40 -10.56 2.64 -3.30
N ASP A 41 -10.01 1.81 -2.41
CA ASP A 41 -10.05 2.04 -0.97
C ASP A 41 -8.84 2.87 -0.51
N LEU A 42 -7.68 2.67 -1.13
CA LEU A 42 -6.47 3.46 -0.87
C LEU A 42 -6.69 4.95 -1.11
N ALA A 43 -7.27 5.35 -2.25
CA ALA A 43 -7.40 6.77 -2.60
C ALA A 43 -8.34 7.57 -1.67
N LYS A 44 -9.22 6.88 -0.95
CA LYS A 44 -10.18 7.49 -0.02
C LYS A 44 -9.68 7.54 1.42
N ASP A 45 -8.58 6.83 1.73
CA ASP A 45 -8.11 6.62 3.09
C ASP A 45 -6.66 7.13 3.23
N PHE A 46 -6.54 8.44 3.45
CA PHE A 46 -5.25 9.12 3.55
C PHE A 46 -4.44 8.67 4.78
N ALA A 47 -5.11 8.40 5.91
CA ALA A 47 -4.45 7.93 7.13
C ALA A 47 -3.77 6.57 6.91
N ARG A 48 -4.47 5.68 6.20
CA ARG A 48 -3.91 4.41 5.76
C ARG A 48 -2.76 4.58 4.78
N LEU A 49 -2.91 5.42 3.75
CA LEU A 49 -1.84 5.70 2.78
C LEU A 49 -0.56 6.19 3.47
N LYS A 50 -0.70 7.09 4.44
CA LYS A 50 0.41 7.60 5.24
C LYS A 50 1.11 6.47 5.99
N ARG A 51 0.37 5.59 6.68
CA ARG A 51 0.98 4.44 7.37
C ARG A 51 1.68 3.46 6.43
N ILE A 52 1.16 3.25 5.23
CA ILE A 52 1.81 2.40 4.22
C ILE A 52 3.09 3.08 3.72
N ALA A 53 3.05 4.39 3.46
CA ALA A 53 4.20 5.21 3.09
C ALA A 53 5.29 5.17 4.17
N ASP A 54 4.92 5.40 5.43
CA ASP A 54 5.82 5.32 6.59
C ASP A 54 6.43 3.92 6.72
N TYR A 55 5.62 2.86 6.61
CA TYR A 55 6.11 1.48 6.69
C TYR A 55 7.08 1.15 5.54
N MET A 56 6.76 1.63 4.33
CA MET A 56 7.56 1.39 3.13
C MET A 56 8.75 2.34 3.00
N GLU A 57 8.83 3.38 3.83
CA GLU A 57 9.84 4.44 3.79
C GLU A 57 9.87 5.15 2.43
N VAL A 58 8.68 5.44 1.89
CA VAL A 58 8.48 6.11 0.58
C VAL A 58 7.46 7.22 0.71
N ASP A 59 7.38 8.09 -0.28
CA ASP A 59 6.33 9.10 -0.32
C ASP A 59 4.97 8.52 -0.71
N ILE A 60 3.91 9.13 -0.17
CA ILE A 60 2.53 8.80 -0.54
C ILE A 60 2.33 8.90 -2.06
N LYS A 61 3.00 9.85 -2.74
CA LYS A 61 2.95 10.04 -4.20
C LYS A 61 3.48 8.84 -5.00
N ASP A 62 4.42 8.09 -4.42
CA ASP A 62 4.93 6.86 -5.01
C ASP A 62 3.96 5.69 -4.86
N ILE A 63 3.03 5.77 -3.91
CA ILE A 63 1.98 4.76 -3.72
C ILE A 63 0.74 5.12 -4.52
N ILE A 64 0.29 6.38 -4.49
CA ILE A 64 -0.94 6.76 -5.19
C ILE A 64 -0.70 6.78 -6.69
N ASP A 65 -1.43 5.93 -7.40
CA ASP A 65 -1.60 6.01 -8.84
C ASP A 65 -2.72 7.05 -9.07
N PHE A 66 -2.39 8.34 -9.06
CA PHE A 66 -3.25 9.35 -9.67
C PHE A 66 -3.06 9.19 -11.17
N LYS A 67 -3.97 8.47 -11.83
CA LYS A 67 -4.21 8.78 -13.24
C LYS A 67 -5.17 9.95 -13.18
N GLU A 68 -4.71 11.10 -13.63
CA GLU A 68 -5.60 12.09 -14.22
C GLU A 68 -6.59 11.34 -15.11
N GLN A 69 -7.88 11.56 -14.85
CA GLN A 69 -8.97 11.07 -15.69
C GLN A 69 -8.89 11.76 -17.05
#